data_AF-A0AAD9QCJ9-F1
#
_entry.id   AF-A0AAD9QCJ9-F1
#
_cell.length_a   1.000
_cell.length_b   1.000
_cell.length_c   1.000
_cell.angle_alpha   90.00
_cell.angle_beta   90.00
_cell.angle_gamma   90.00
#
_symmetry.space_group_name_H-M   'P 1'
#
loop_
_entity.id
_entity.type
_entity.pdbx_description
1 polymer ?
#
loop_
_entity_poly.entity_id
_entity_poly.type
_entity_poly.pdbx_seq_one_letter_code
_entity_poly.pdbx_strand_id
1 'polypeptide(L)'
;MEGQINRIRSVMSEDCVVLLEELIQSNRDLAAENEKLRQEHEKTSKHQAEALNRIEQRLKEGETPGILRRRARPGARAREGRNIAVPAACRRSVRKLYRVLIKREDFNGFELDENANSDNNRGIMDRVIEQVLHEYGGQERCPWSRAIMQAALQRYFLSCHETRRLKTSLKYEEHKKRSRKNGRQKEKLTRRTVALDMIQWQDANAKGRAAEVLLLDAMSSEESSYEDDGDGQPKVVGYKVKRLPWESRSLRKTKKNLDKAYQKSLTKRAKERTLPRTVSSDLSEREPPHGLPDWAVENCN
;
A
#
# COMPACT_ATOMS: atom_id res chain seq x y z
N MET A 1 75.71 -16.79 -41.04
CA MET A 1 74.38 -16.16 -40.95
C MET A 1 73.23 -17.17 -41.00
N GLU A 2 73.26 -18.18 -41.88
CA GLU A 2 72.17 -19.18 -42.00
C GLU A 2 71.90 -20.01 -40.73
N GLY A 3 72.93 -20.39 -39.97
CA GLY A 3 72.76 -21.16 -38.73
C GLY A 3 72.02 -20.42 -37.61
N GLN A 4 72.14 -19.09 -37.53
CA GLN A 4 71.39 -18.28 -36.56
C GLN A 4 69.93 -18.12 -36.97
N ILE A 5 69.65 -17.96 -38.27
CA ILE A 5 68.30 -17.85 -38.80
C ILE A 5 67.51 -19.15 -38.59
N ASN A 6 68.14 -20.31 -38.82
CA ASN A 6 67.51 -21.61 -38.60
C ASN A 6 67.22 -21.88 -37.11
N ARG A 7 68.10 -21.44 -36.20
CA ARG A 7 67.88 -21.57 -34.77
C ARG A 7 66.73 -20.68 -34.29
N ILE A 8 66.67 -19.43 -34.75
CA ILE A 8 65.57 -18.51 -34.42
C ILE A 8 64.24 -19.05 -34.98
N ARG A 9 64.23 -19.62 -36.20
CA ARG A 9 63.04 -20.27 -36.77
C ARG A 9 62.58 -21.50 -35.98
N SER A 10 63.50 -22.33 -35.47
CA SER A 10 63.17 -23.48 -34.62
C SER A 10 62.53 -23.03 -33.31
N VAL A 11 63.14 -22.07 -32.62
CA VAL A 11 62.64 -21.55 -31.34
C VAL A 11 61.28 -20.88 -31.51
N MET A 12 61.10 -20.05 -32.55
CA MET A 12 59.79 -19.46 -32.85
C MET A 12 58.74 -20.52 -33.20
N SER A 13 59.13 -21.61 -33.87
CA SER A 13 58.21 -22.72 -34.17
C SER A 13 57.82 -23.48 -32.90
N GLU A 14 58.74 -23.65 -31.95
CA GLU A 14 58.48 -24.30 -30.66
C GLU A 14 57.56 -23.43 -29.78
N ASP A 15 57.81 -22.12 -29.71
CA ASP A 15 56.97 -21.17 -28.97
C ASP A 15 55.53 -21.10 -29.56
N CYS A 16 55.39 -21.16 -30.89
CA CYS A 16 54.08 -21.22 -31.53
C CYS A 16 53.32 -22.52 -31.21
N VAL A 17 54.02 -23.64 -31.05
CA VAL A 17 53.39 -24.92 -30.69
C VAL A 17 52.88 -24.87 -29.24
N VAL A 18 53.67 -24.33 -28.31
CA VAL A 18 53.26 -24.18 -26.90
C VAL A 18 52.02 -23.29 -26.77
N LEU A 19 51.98 -22.15 -27.48
CA LEU A 19 50.81 -21.27 -27.48
C LEU A 19 49.56 -21.92 -28.07
N LEU A 20 49.71 -22.77 -29.09
CA LEU A 20 48.60 -23.53 -29.66
C LEU A 20 48.08 -24.58 -28.67
N GLU A 21 48.96 -25.26 -27.95
CA GLU A 21 48.58 -26.23 -26.92
C GLU A 21 47.83 -25.56 -25.75
N GLU A 22 48.31 -24.41 -25.27
CA GLU A 22 47.65 -23.61 -24.24
C GLU A 22 46.26 -23.13 -24.71
N LEU A 23 46.14 -22.67 -25.96
CA LEU A 23 44.88 -22.23 -26.53
C LEU A 23 43.88 -23.39 -26.71
N ILE A 24 44.36 -24.57 -27.08
CA ILE A 24 43.54 -25.79 -27.16
C ILE A 24 43.04 -26.18 -25.76
N GLN A 25 43.91 -26.12 -24.75
CA GLN A 25 43.54 -26.45 -23.38
C GLN A 25 42.52 -25.45 -22.82
N SER A 26 42.74 -24.14 -23.02
CA SER A 26 41.81 -23.10 -22.61
C SER A 26 40.43 -23.25 -23.28
N ASN A 27 40.38 -23.58 -24.57
CA ASN A 27 39.11 -23.84 -25.26
C ASN A 27 38.38 -25.07 -24.71
N ARG A 28 39.10 -26.13 -24.31
CA ARG A 28 38.49 -27.30 -23.67
C ARG A 28 37.90 -26.94 -22.31
N ASP A 29 38.61 -26.15 -21.51
CA ASP A 29 38.14 -25.71 -20.19
C ASP A 29 36.90 -24.82 -20.33
N LEU A 30 36.91 -23.88 -21.28
CA LEU A 30 35.75 -23.04 -21.61
C LEU A 30 34.56 -23.85 -22.10
N ALA A 31 34.78 -24.91 -22.87
CA ALA A 31 33.71 -25.80 -23.32
C ALA A 31 33.07 -26.56 -22.13
N ALA A 32 33.89 -27.03 -21.18
CA ALA A 32 33.41 -27.68 -19.97
C ALA A 32 32.63 -26.73 -19.04
N GLU A 33 33.10 -25.48 -18.89
CA GLU A 33 32.41 -24.45 -18.11
C GLU A 33 31.05 -24.07 -18.72
N ASN A 34 31.00 -23.89 -20.05
CA ASN A 34 29.76 -23.60 -20.76
C ASN A 34 28.73 -24.73 -20.62
N GLU A 35 29.16 -25.98 -20.65
CA GLU A 35 28.28 -27.13 -20.43
C GLU A 35 27.70 -27.12 -19.01
N LYS A 36 28.53 -26.81 -18.00
CA LYS A 36 28.07 -26.69 -16.61
C LYS A 36 27.06 -25.55 -16.44
N LEU A 37 27.31 -24.39 -17.04
CA LEU A 37 26.40 -23.24 -17.00
C LEU A 37 25.05 -23.56 -17.66
N ARG A 38 25.05 -24.30 -18.77
CA ARG A 38 23.81 -24.77 -19.42
C ARG A 38 23.00 -25.69 -18.50
N GLN A 39 23.66 -26.63 -17.83
CA GLN A 39 22.99 -27.53 -16.89
C GLN A 39 22.42 -26.79 -15.67
N GLU A 40 23.11 -25.78 -15.15
CA GLU A 40 22.60 -24.92 -14.06
C GLU A 40 21.41 -24.06 -14.51
N HIS A 41 21.49 -23.48 -15.71
CA HIS A 41 20.37 -22.73 -16.30
C HIS A 41 19.15 -23.63 -16.53
N GLU A 42 19.35 -24.86 -17.00
CA GLU A 42 18.26 -25.80 -17.21
C GLU A 42 17.61 -26.21 -15.88
N LYS A 43 18.40 -26.48 -14.84
CA LYS A 43 17.90 -26.80 -13.48
C LYS A 43 17.10 -25.64 -12.88
N THR A 44 17.61 -24.41 -13.00
CA THR A 44 16.90 -23.21 -12.49
C THR A 44 15.63 -22.94 -13.29
N SER A 45 15.65 -23.11 -14.60
CA SER A 45 14.48 -22.97 -15.46
C SER A 45 13.40 -24.02 -15.13
N LYS A 46 13.78 -25.29 -14.92
CA LYS A 46 12.85 -26.35 -14.46
C LYS A 46 12.22 -26.00 -13.12
N HIS A 47 13.03 -25.56 -12.15
CA HIS A 47 12.53 -25.16 -10.83
C HIS A 47 11.54 -23.98 -10.91
N GLN A 48 11.83 -22.99 -11.76
CA GLN A 48 10.93 -21.86 -12.00
C GLN A 48 9.62 -22.29 -12.68
N ALA A 49 9.68 -23.19 -13.66
CA ALA A 49 8.50 -23.74 -14.32
C ALA A 49 7.62 -24.53 -13.34
N GLU A 50 8.21 -25.33 -12.45
CA GLU A 50 7.49 -26.02 -11.38
C GLU A 50 6.83 -25.05 -10.40
N ALA A 51 7.54 -23.97 -10.01
CA ALA A 51 6.98 -22.94 -9.14
C ALA A 51 5.76 -22.24 -9.78
N LEU A 52 5.83 -21.93 -11.09
CA LEU A 52 4.72 -21.35 -11.85
C LEU A 52 3.53 -22.32 -11.95
N ASN A 53 3.78 -23.59 -12.23
CA ASN A 53 2.72 -24.61 -12.26
C ASN A 53 2.04 -24.78 -10.89
N ARG A 54 2.81 -24.75 -9.79
CA ARG A 54 2.24 -24.75 -8.44
C ARG A 54 1.38 -23.52 -8.16
N ILE A 55 1.80 -22.34 -8.62
CA ILE A 55 1.00 -21.11 -8.49
C ILE A 55 -0.28 -21.21 -9.33
N GLU A 56 -0.20 -21.69 -10.56
CA GLU A 56 -1.35 -21.85 -11.44
C GLU A 56 -2.35 -22.87 -10.90
N GLN A 57 -1.87 -23.99 -10.37
CA GLN A 57 -2.70 -25.02 -9.74
C GLN A 57 -3.42 -24.46 -8.50
N ARG A 58 -2.71 -23.72 -7.63
CA ARG A 58 -3.33 -23.03 -6.47
C ARG A 58 -4.37 -21.99 -6.88
N LEU A 59 -4.16 -21.31 -8.00
CA LEU A 59 -5.15 -20.37 -8.56
C LEU A 59 -6.40 -21.11 -9.10
N LYS A 60 -6.22 -22.26 -9.76
CA LYS A 60 -7.32 -23.12 -10.24
C LYS A 60 -8.11 -23.74 -9.09
N GLU A 61 -7.44 -24.16 -8.02
CA GLU A 61 -8.04 -24.77 -6.83
C GLU A 61 -8.64 -23.72 -5.87
N GLY A 62 -8.52 -22.43 -6.17
CA GLY A 62 -9.12 -21.35 -5.38
C GLY A 62 -8.40 -21.07 -4.05
N GLU A 63 -7.24 -21.69 -3.81
CA GLU A 63 -6.34 -21.40 -2.70
C GLU A 63 -5.52 -20.13 -2.97
N THR A 64 -6.19 -18.98 -2.88
CA THR A 64 -5.46 -17.72 -2.70
C THR A 64 -4.70 -17.78 -1.37
N PRO A 65 -3.36 -17.53 -1.34
CA PRO A 65 -2.68 -17.20 -0.09
C PRO A 65 -3.47 -16.08 0.60
N GLY A 66 -3.62 -16.17 1.92
CA GLY A 66 -4.50 -15.35 2.77
C GLY A 66 -4.23 -13.84 2.82
N ILE A 67 -3.56 -13.28 1.81
CA ILE A 67 -3.31 -11.87 1.64
C ILE A 67 -4.36 -11.36 0.65
N LEU A 68 -5.40 -10.71 1.19
CA LEU A 68 -6.50 -10.03 0.48
C LEU A 68 -7.70 -10.88 0.03
N ARG A 69 -8.25 -11.72 0.91
CA ARG A 69 -9.71 -11.90 0.95
C ARG A 69 -10.26 -11.33 2.25
N ARG A 70 -10.71 -10.07 2.19
CA ARG A 70 -11.93 -9.71 2.92
C ARG A 70 -12.93 -10.81 2.56
N ARG A 71 -13.43 -11.58 3.53
CA ARG A 71 -14.61 -12.41 3.33
C ARG A 71 -15.68 -11.52 2.71
N ALA A 72 -15.84 -11.62 1.39
CA ALA A 72 -17.02 -11.14 0.73
C ALA A 72 -18.13 -12.00 1.31
N ARG A 73 -19.01 -11.39 2.10
CA ARG A 73 -20.22 -12.05 2.58
C ARG A 73 -20.89 -12.74 1.38
N PRO A 74 -21.35 -14.00 1.51
CA PRO A 74 -22.18 -14.62 0.48
C PRO A 74 -23.35 -13.67 0.22
N GLY A 75 -23.42 -13.11 -1.00
CA GLY A 75 -24.31 -12.00 -1.35
C GLY A 75 -23.63 -10.83 -2.09
N ALA A 76 -22.29 -10.75 -2.10
CA ALA A 76 -21.59 -9.67 -2.80
C ALA A 76 -21.54 -9.82 -4.33
N ARG A 77 -21.74 -11.03 -4.88
CA ARG A 77 -21.74 -11.28 -6.33
C ARG A 77 -23.03 -10.86 -7.04
N ALA A 78 -24.10 -10.52 -6.31
CA ALA A 78 -25.36 -10.04 -6.88
C ALA A 78 -25.47 -8.50 -6.96
N ARG A 79 -24.41 -7.75 -6.58
CA ARG A 79 -24.38 -6.27 -6.64
C ARG A 79 -23.32 -5.73 -7.60
N GLU A 80 -23.09 -6.45 -8.70
CA GLU A 80 -22.37 -5.90 -9.86
C GLU A 80 -23.27 -4.95 -10.68
N GLY A 81 -24.13 -4.20 -10.00
CA GLY A 81 -24.75 -3.02 -10.57
C GLY A 81 -23.67 -1.96 -10.73
N ARG A 82 -23.14 -1.81 -11.95
CA ARG A 82 -22.33 -0.70 -12.47
C ARG A 82 -21.84 0.26 -11.37
N ASN A 83 -20.75 -0.07 -10.68
CA ASN A 83 -20.23 0.79 -9.62
C ASN A 83 -19.57 2.02 -10.26
N ILE A 84 -20.37 3.06 -10.55
CA ILE A 84 -19.94 4.26 -11.27
C ILE A 84 -18.71 4.86 -10.58
N ALA A 85 -17.60 5.00 -11.30
CA ALA A 85 -16.42 5.68 -10.79
C ALA A 85 -16.77 7.16 -10.60
N VAL A 86 -16.65 7.66 -9.36
CA VAL A 86 -17.00 9.06 -9.05
C VAL A 86 -15.71 9.83 -8.75
N PRO A 87 -15.33 10.80 -9.60
CA PRO A 87 -14.15 11.64 -9.39
C PRO A 87 -14.17 12.38 -8.04
N ALA A 88 -12.99 12.56 -7.44
CA ALA A 88 -12.86 13.28 -6.16
C ALA A 88 -13.31 14.76 -6.27
N ALA A 89 -13.11 15.40 -7.42
CA ALA A 89 -13.58 16.75 -7.68
C ALA A 89 -15.11 16.83 -7.66
N CYS A 90 -15.80 15.92 -8.36
CA CYS A 90 -17.26 15.80 -8.35
C CYS A 90 -17.79 15.63 -6.92
N ARG A 91 -17.24 14.66 -6.16
CA ARG A 91 -17.64 14.43 -4.75
C ARG A 91 -17.51 15.67 -3.88
N ARG A 92 -16.46 16.48 -4.09
CA ARG A 92 -16.24 17.73 -3.34
C ARG A 92 -17.26 18.79 -3.73
N SER A 93 -17.51 18.98 -5.01
CA SER A 93 -18.47 19.97 -5.52
C SER A 93 -19.90 19.67 -5.04
N VAL A 94 -20.42 18.46 -5.26
CA VAL A 94 -21.80 18.12 -4.83
C VAL A 94 -21.99 18.24 -3.32
N ARG A 95 -20.97 17.87 -2.51
CA ARG A 95 -21.03 18.01 -1.05
C ARG A 95 -20.93 19.46 -0.60
N LYS A 96 -20.11 20.28 -1.27
CA LYS A 96 -20.00 21.72 -1.01
C LYS A 96 -21.37 22.36 -1.21
N LEU A 97 -21.99 22.11 -2.36
CA LEU A 97 -23.28 22.72 -2.68
C LEU A 97 -24.42 22.20 -1.82
N TYR A 98 -24.48 20.89 -1.52
CA TYR A 98 -25.43 20.38 -0.53
C TYR A 98 -25.31 21.11 0.82
N ARG A 99 -24.09 21.34 1.32
CA ARG A 99 -23.85 22.06 2.58
C ARG A 99 -24.13 23.56 2.51
N VAL A 100 -24.16 24.15 1.32
CA VAL A 100 -24.62 25.52 1.13
C VAL A 100 -26.14 25.54 1.16
N LEU A 101 -26.78 24.61 0.44
CA LEU A 101 -28.24 24.50 0.39
C LEU A 101 -28.85 24.20 1.76
N ILE A 102 -28.26 23.31 2.56
CA ILE A 102 -28.74 23.01 3.92
C ILE A 102 -28.78 24.21 4.88
N LYS A 103 -28.08 25.30 4.55
CA LYS A 103 -28.10 26.53 5.35
C LYS A 103 -29.22 27.48 4.94
N ARG A 104 -29.92 27.20 3.83
CA ARG A 104 -31.08 27.97 3.36
C ARG A 104 -32.33 27.41 4.03
N GLU A 105 -33.28 28.30 4.34
CA GLU A 105 -34.53 27.93 5.00
C GLU A 105 -35.44 27.05 4.12
N ASP A 106 -35.24 27.09 2.81
CA ASP A 106 -36.07 26.39 1.82
C ASP A 106 -35.54 24.98 1.46
N PHE A 107 -34.54 24.46 2.18
CA PHE A 107 -33.92 23.17 1.88
C PHE A 107 -33.68 22.33 3.15
N ASN A 108 -34.52 21.31 3.34
CA ASN A 108 -34.50 20.46 4.53
C ASN A 108 -33.39 19.38 4.52
N GLY A 109 -32.73 19.16 3.37
CA GLY A 109 -31.73 18.11 3.22
C GLY A 109 -32.33 16.71 3.17
N PHE A 110 -31.45 15.70 3.21
CA PHE A 110 -31.83 14.30 3.08
C PHE A 110 -32.73 13.80 4.21
N GLU A 111 -33.80 13.09 3.82
CA GLU A 111 -34.64 12.33 4.72
C GLU A 111 -33.95 11.01 5.06
N LEU A 112 -33.21 11.01 6.17
CA LEU A 112 -32.34 9.89 6.57
C LEU A 112 -33.11 8.70 7.18
N ASP A 113 -34.42 8.81 7.40
CA ASP A 113 -35.27 7.68 7.80
C ASP A 113 -35.80 6.90 6.59
N GLU A 114 -35.65 7.45 5.38
CA GLU A 114 -36.03 6.81 4.13
C GLU A 114 -34.83 6.18 3.42
N ASN A 115 -35.08 5.51 2.29
CA ASN A 115 -34.01 4.98 1.44
C ASN A 115 -33.45 6.07 0.49
N ALA A 116 -32.22 5.87 -0.01
CA ALA A 116 -31.55 6.83 -0.89
C ALA A 116 -32.28 7.08 -2.23
N ASN A 117 -33.17 6.16 -2.62
CA ASN A 117 -33.94 6.20 -3.86
C ASN A 117 -35.41 6.56 -3.59
N SER A 118 -35.78 7.06 -2.41
CA SER A 118 -37.13 7.59 -2.18
C SER A 118 -37.35 8.83 -3.03
N ASP A 119 -38.60 9.16 -3.31
CA ASP A 119 -38.91 10.29 -4.19
C ASP A 119 -38.47 11.62 -3.55
N ASN A 120 -38.60 11.74 -2.22
CA ASN A 120 -38.06 12.86 -1.45
C ASN A 120 -36.55 13.00 -1.65
N ASN A 121 -35.78 11.93 -1.41
CA ASN A 121 -34.33 11.97 -1.54
C ASN A 121 -33.88 12.15 -2.99
N ARG A 122 -34.61 11.62 -3.98
CA ARG A 122 -34.34 11.89 -5.41
C ARG A 122 -34.52 13.38 -5.73
N GLY A 123 -35.62 14.00 -5.30
CA GLY A 123 -35.85 15.43 -5.49
C GLY A 123 -34.76 16.30 -4.84
N ILE A 124 -34.32 15.94 -3.64
CA ILE A 124 -33.20 16.62 -2.96
C ILE A 124 -31.90 16.48 -3.75
N MET A 125 -31.60 15.28 -4.27
CA MET A 125 -30.41 15.07 -5.09
C MET A 125 -30.47 15.86 -6.39
N ASP A 126 -31.63 15.86 -7.06
CA ASP A 126 -31.84 16.58 -8.32
C ASP A 126 -31.64 18.09 -8.14
N ARG A 127 -32.17 18.66 -7.07
CA ARG A 127 -31.98 20.07 -6.73
C ARG A 127 -30.51 20.43 -6.47
N VAL A 128 -29.75 19.55 -5.81
CA VAL A 128 -28.31 19.74 -5.62
C VAL A 128 -27.57 19.63 -6.95
N ILE A 129 -27.95 18.69 -7.82
CA ILE A 129 -27.37 18.53 -9.16
C ILE A 129 -27.61 19.78 -10.00
N GLU A 130 -28.82 20.31 -10.01
CA GLU A 130 -29.16 21.56 -10.73
C GLU A 130 -28.30 22.72 -10.27
N GLN A 131 -28.08 22.84 -8.95
CA GLN A 131 -27.20 23.87 -8.42
C GLN A 131 -25.73 23.69 -8.84
N VAL A 132 -25.27 22.44 -8.95
CA VAL A 132 -23.92 22.12 -9.48
C VAL A 132 -23.84 22.53 -10.95
N LEU A 133 -24.82 22.12 -11.75
CA LEU A 133 -24.85 22.48 -13.16
C LEU A 133 -24.86 24.00 -13.35
N HIS A 134 -25.63 24.73 -12.54
CA HIS A 134 -25.63 26.19 -12.55
C HIS A 134 -24.26 26.80 -12.22
N GLU A 135 -23.53 26.31 -11.20
CA GLU A 135 -22.18 26.80 -10.85
C GLU A 135 -21.17 26.59 -12.00
N TYR A 136 -21.38 25.56 -12.84
CA TYR A 136 -20.55 25.27 -14.00
C TYR A 136 -21.05 25.92 -15.31
N GLY A 137 -22.17 26.66 -15.28
CA GLY A 137 -22.74 27.30 -16.48
C GLY A 137 -23.55 26.37 -17.39
N GLY A 138 -24.16 25.33 -16.81
CA GLY A 138 -25.04 24.38 -17.49
C GLY A 138 -24.43 22.99 -17.69
N GLN A 139 -25.25 22.06 -18.22
CA GLN A 139 -24.85 20.67 -18.48
C GLN A 139 -23.70 20.57 -19.48
N GLU A 140 -23.69 21.41 -20.51
CA GLU A 140 -22.66 21.43 -21.57
C GLU A 140 -21.26 21.78 -21.05
N ARG A 141 -21.18 22.56 -19.97
CA ARG A 141 -19.91 23.02 -19.38
C ARG A 141 -19.52 22.22 -18.13
N CYS A 142 -20.41 21.38 -17.62
CA CYS A 142 -20.12 20.55 -16.45
C CYS A 142 -19.29 19.33 -16.87
N PRO A 143 -18.13 19.07 -16.25
CA PRO A 143 -17.28 17.92 -16.57
C PRO A 143 -17.87 16.58 -16.09
N TRP A 144 -19.02 16.57 -15.42
CA TRP A 144 -19.63 15.38 -14.87
C TRP A 144 -21.05 15.20 -15.38
N SER A 145 -21.38 13.97 -15.79
CA SER A 145 -22.75 13.63 -16.14
C SER A 145 -23.65 13.60 -14.91
N ARG A 146 -24.96 13.77 -15.13
CA ARG A 146 -25.99 13.64 -14.09
C ARG A 146 -25.85 12.33 -13.30
N ALA A 147 -25.61 11.22 -13.98
CA ALA A 147 -25.43 9.91 -13.34
C ALA A 147 -24.22 9.85 -12.38
N ILE A 148 -23.10 10.50 -12.72
CA ILE A 148 -21.92 10.57 -11.85
C ILE A 148 -22.23 11.39 -10.60
N MET A 149 -22.91 12.52 -10.75
CA MET A 149 -23.29 13.37 -9.63
C MET A 149 -24.33 12.70 -8.73
N GLN A 150 -25.31 12.01 -9.31
CA GLN A 150 -26.29 11.22 -8.57
C GLN A 150 -25.63 10.10 -7.77
N ALA A 151 -24.71 9.34 -8.39
CA ALA A 151 -23.93 8.34 -7.67
C ALA A 151 -23.07 8.96 -6.54
N ALA A 152 -22.54 10.17 -6.75
CA ALA A 152 -21.80 10.92 -5.72
C ALA A 152 -22.69 11.27 -4.53
N LEU A 153 -23.93 11.71 -4.79
CA LEU A 153 -24.91 12.10 -3.80
C LEU A 153 -25.50 10.89 -3.06
N GLN A 154 -25.81 9.79 -3.75
CA GLN A 154 -26.22 8.53 -3.11
C GLN A 154 -25.13 8.03 -2.13
N ARG A 155 -23.86 8.06 -2.53
CA ARG A 155 -22.74 7.73 -1.62
C ARG A 155 -22.64 8.70 -0.45
N TYR A 156 -23.01 9.97 -0.64
CA TYR A 156 -23.02 10.95 0.43
C TYR A 156 -24.20 10.74 1.39
N PHE A 157 -25.40 10.46 0.88
CA PHE A 157 -26.57 10.06 1.65
C PHE A 157 -26.24 8.89 2.58
N LEU A 158 -25.66 7.81 2.06
CA LEU A 158 -25.28 6.64 2.87
C LEU A 158 -24.29 7.01 3.98
N SER A 159 -23.38 7.94 3.71
CA SER A 159 -22.45 8.46 4.73
C SER A 159 -23.17 9.27 5.81
N CYS A 160 -24.18 10.08 5.46
CA CYS A 160 -24.99 10.85 6.40
C CYS A 160 -25.87 9.92 7.25
N HIS A 161 -26.55 8.97 6.62
CA HIS A 161 -27.36 7.94 7.27
C HIS A 161 -26.53 7.16 8.31
N GLU A 162 -25.37 6.64 7.92
CA GLU A 162 -24.50 5.90 8.85
C GLU A 162 -24.01 6.78 10.00
N THR A 163 -23.73 8.06 9.73
CA THR A 163 -23.35 9.02 10.78
C THR A 163 -24.48 9.25 11.77
N ARG A 164 -25.73 9.43 11.31
CA ARG A 164 -26.92 9.55 12.16
C ARG A 164 -27.08 8.29 13.01
N ARG A 165 -27.04 7.11 12.39
CA ARG A 165 -27.13 5.81 13.07
C ARG A 165 -26.11 5.67 14.20
N LEU A 166 -24.84 6.02 13.95
CA LEU A 166 -23.77 5.95 14.94
C LEU A 166 -23.94 6.96 16.10
N LYS A 167 -24.48 8.14 15.81
CA LYS A 167 -24.80 9.14 16.84
C LYS A 167 -25.95 8.67 17.71
N THR A 168 -27.03 8.19 17.11
CA THR A 168 -28.19 7.63 17.82
C THR A 168 -27.78 6.44 18.68
N SER A 169 -26.87 5.59 18.22
CA SER A 169 -26.39 4.45 18.99
C SER A 169 -25.27 4.78 19.99
N LEU A 170 -24.95 6.06 20.23
CA LEU A 170 -23.84 6.53 21.09
C LEU A 170 -22.45 5.93 20.77
N LYS A 171 -22.26 5.38 19.56
CA LYS A 171 -20.99 4.74 19.12
C LYS A 171 -20.13 5.67 18.27
N TYR A 172 -20.58 6.90 18.02
CA TYR A 172 -19.93 7.83 17.11
C TYR A 172 -18.50 8.19 17.53
N GLU A 173 -18.26 8.51 18.80
CA GLU A 173 -16.91 8.87 19.27
C GLU A 173 -15.95 7.68 19.25
N GLU A 174 -16.43 6.48 19.58
CA GLU A 174 -15.62 5.25 19.45
C GLU A 174 -15.26 4.97 17.98
N HIS A 175 -16.25 5.07 17.08
CA HIS A 175 -16.05 4.93 15.64
C HIS A 175 -15.02 5.93 15.11
N LYS A 176 -15.13 7.20 15.53
CA LYS A 176 -14.21 8.28 15.16
C LYS A 176 -12.79 8.01 15.67
N LYS A 177 -12.63 7.57 16.92
CA LYS A 177 -11.34 7.14 17.50
C LYS A 177 -10.73 6.00 16.67
N ARG A 178 -11.51 4.95 16.37
CA ARG A 178 -11.10 3.79 15.57
C ARG A 178 -10.72 4.18 14.14
N SER A 179 -11.51 5.03 13.50
CA SER A 179 -11.26 5.52 12.13
C SER A 179 -9.95 6.31 12.05
N ARG A 180 -9.71 7.22 13.00
CA ARG A 180 -8.45 7.98 13.10
C ARG A 180 -7.24 7.04 13.33
N LYS A 181 -7.38 6.06 14.23
CA LYS A 181 -6.34 5.04 14.51
C LYS A 181 -5.98 4.25 13.24
N ASN A 182 -7.00 3.75 12.53
CA ASN A 182 -6.81 3.03 11.26
C ASN A 182 -6.21 3.92 10.16
N GLY A 183 -6.61 5.19 10.09
CA GLY A 183 -6.05 6.18 9.18
C GLY A 183 -4.54 6.35 9.38
N ARG A 184 -4.10 6.54 10.64
CA ARG A 184 -2.67 6.64 10.97
C ARG A 184 -1.88 5.39 10.64
N GLN A 185 -2.46 4.21 10.88
CA GLN A 185 -1.80 2.94 10.56
C GLN A 185 -1.59 2.77 9.06
N LYS A 186 -2.60 3.13 8.24
CA LYS A 186 -2.48 3.15 6.78
C LYS A 186 -1.46 4.17 6.30
N GLU A 187 -1.49 5.37 6.86
CA GLU A 187 -0.52 6.41 6.52
C GLU A 187 0.91 5.95 6.84
N LYS A 188 1.14 5.34 8.00
CA LYS A 188 2.43 4.74 8.36
C LYS A 188 2.88 3.70 7.33
N LEU A 189 1.98 2.81 6.92
CA LEU A 189 2.27 1.82 5.88
C LEU A 189 2.65 2.50 4.55
N THR A 190 1.87 3.50 4.11
CA THR A 190 2.16 4.25 2.89
C THR A 190 3.52 4.93 2.95
N ARG A 191 3.85 5.62 4.06
CA ARG A 191 5.15 6.28 4.24
C ARG A 191 6.31 5.29 4.15
N ARG A 192 6.18 4.12 4.79
CA ARG A 192 7.19 3.06 4.74
C ARG A 192 7.31 2.43 3.36
N THR A 193 6.19 2.29 2.64
CA THR A 193 6.18 1.81 1.24
C THR A 193 6.90 2.79 0.34
N VAL A 194 6.64 4.09 0.47
CA VAL A 194 7.39 5.13 -0.26
C VAL A 194 8.88 5.11 0.10
N ALA A 195 9.22 4.95 1.39
CA ALA A 195 10.61 4.89 1.83
C ALA A 195 11.36 3.64 1.33
N LEU A 196 10.65 2.54 1.08
CA LEU A 196 11.22 1.32 0.53
C LEU A 196 11.94 1.60 -0.80
N ASP A 197 11.39 2.50 -1.62
CA ASP A 197 11.98 2.89 -2.91
C ASP A 197 13.04 3.99 -2.79
N MET A 198 13.09 4.72 -1.66
CA MET A 198 14.08 5.77 -1.42
C MET A 198 15.42 5.23 -0.91
N ILE A 199 15.42 4.06 -0.29
CA ILE A 199 16.63 3.47 0.30
C ILE A 199 17.45 2.80 -0.80
N GLN A 200 18.76 3.05 -0.80
CA GLN A 200 19.72 2.24 -1.53
C GLN A 200 19.95 0.95 -0.76
N TRP A 201 19.38 -0.15 -1.26
CA TRP A 201 19.51 -1.47 -0.67
C TRP A 201 20.81 -2.14 -1.11
N GLN A 202 21.34 -3.03 -0.28
CA GLN A 202 22.55 -3.80 -0.63
C GLN A 202 22.30 -4.71 -1.83
N ASP A 203 21.14 -5.36 -1.86
CA ASP A 203 20.69 -6.23 -2.94
C ASP A 203 19.15 -6.28 -3.00
N ALA A 204 18.63 -6.97 -4.02
CA ALA A 204 17.19 -7.17 -4.20
C ALA A 204 16.55 -7.98 -3.06
N ASN A 205 17.29 -8.90 -2.43
CA ASN A 205 16.78 -9.73 -1.33
C ASN A 205 16.53 -8.90 -0.08
N ALA A 206 17.40 -7.96 0.25
CA ALA A 206 17.25 -7.04 1.37
C ALA A 206 16.02 -6.14 1.18
N LYS A 207 15.80 -5.64 -0.05
CA LYS A 207 14.58 -4.89 -0.40
C LYS A 207 13.33 -5.79 -0.30
N GLY A 208 13.39 -7.01 -0.84
CA GLY A 208 12.32 -7.99 -0.82
C GLY A 208 11.87 -8.34 0.60
N ARG A 209 12.82 -8.67 1.49
CA ARG A 209 12.55 -8.92 2.91
C ARG A 209 11.87 -7.73 3.59
N ALA A 210 12.31 -6.51 3.31
CA ALA A 210 11.66 -5.32 3.87
C ALA A 210 10.24 -5.14 3.33
N ALA A 211 9.99 -5.48 2.07
CA ALA A 211 8.67 -5.41 1.44
C ALA A 211 7.67 -6.43 2.02
N GLU A 212 8.10 -7.66 2.30
CA GLU A 212 7.26 -8.75 2.84
C GLU A 212 6.54 -8.37 4.14
N VAL A 213 7.15 -7.51 4.96
CA VAL A 213 6.62 -7.09 6.26
C VAL A 213 5.85 -5.77 6.21
N LEU A 214 5.67 -5.18 5.03
CA LEU A 214 4.82 -4.00 4.81
C LEU A 214 3.34 -4.39 4.70
N LEU A 215 2.85 -4.97 5.80
CA LEU A 215 1.46 -5.34 5.96
C LEU A 215 0.79 -4.38 6.94
N LEU A 216 -0.47 -4.04 6.70
CA LEU A 216 -1.23 -3.18 7.62
C LEU A 216 -1.23 -3.80 9.02
N ASP A 217 -1.47 -5.10 9.11
CA ASP A 217 -1.55 -5.79 10.40
C ASP A 217 -0.20 -5.89 11.12
N ALA A 218 0.91 -5.78 10.41
CA ALA A 218 2.23 -5.69 11.02
C ALA A 218 2.60 -4.26 11.48
N MET A 219 1.80 -3.24 11.18
CA MET A 219 2.07 -1.87 11.61
C MET A 219 1.64 -1.65 13.07
N SER A 220 2.50 -1.03 13.87
CA SER A 220 2.17 -0.65 15.25
C SER A 220 1.05 0.39 15.29
N SER A 221 0.18 0.26 16.27
CA SER A 221 -0.95 1.16 16.46
C SER A 221 -0.57 2.38 17.30
N GLU A 222 -1.21 3.52 17.03
CA GLU A 222 -0.92 4.81 17.68
C GLU A 222 -2.16 5.31 18.41
N GLU A 223 -2.01 5.67 19.67
CA GLU A 223 -3.02 6.33 20.49
C GLU A 223 -2.73 7.83 20.56
N SER A 224 -3.78 8.65 20.45
CA SER A 224 -3.65 10.10 20.54
C SER A 224 -3.36 10.51 21.98
N SER A 225 -2.31 11.31 22.18
CA SER A 225 -2.07 12.03 23.42
C SER A 225 -2.73 13.40 23.31
N TYR A 226 -3.53 13.76 24.32
CA TYR A 226 -4.24 15.04 24.37
C TYR A 226 -3.68 15.87 25.53
N GLU A 227 -3.57 17.16 25.31
CA GLU A 227 -3.44 18.15 26.38
C GLU A 227 -4.73 18.97 26.44
N ASP A 228 -5.06 19.42 27.65
CA ASP A 228 -6.19 20.32 27.88
C ASP A 228 -5.67 21.75 27.77
N ASP A 229 -6.09 22.46 26.73
CA ASP A 229 -5.66 23.83 26.46
C ASP A 229 -6.47 24.87 27.27
N GLY A 230 -7.27 24.45 28.26
CA GLY A 230 -8.12 25.33 29.09
C GLY A 230 -9.40 25.81 28.40
N ASP A 231 -9.49 25.72 27.07
CA ASP A 231 -10.66 26.06 26.25
C ASP A 231 -11.69 24.91 26.11
N GLY A 232 -11.52 23.82 26.86
CA GLY A 232 -12.45 22.68 26.90
C GLY A 232 -12.46 21.81 25.63
N GLN A 233 -11.57 22.04 24.66
CA GLN A 233 -11.37 21.16 23.51
C GLN A 233 -9.98 20.50 23.57
N PRO A 234 -9.90 19.17 23.79
CA PRO A 234 -8.62 18.49 23.92
C PRO A 234 -7.84 18.52 22.61
N LYS A 235 -6.65 19.12 22.62
CA LYS A 235 -5.77 19.23 21.45
C LYS A 235 -4.82 18.04 21.39
N VAL A 236 -4.66 17.48 20.19
CA VAL A 236 -3.69 16.38 19.98
C VAL A 236 -2.28 16.95 19.91
N VAL A 237 -1.49 16.67 20.93
CA VAL A 237 -0.09 17.14 21.04
C VAL A 237 0.93 16.11 20.59
N GLY A 238 0.54 14.85 20.51
CA GLY A 238 1.43 13.76 20.13
C GLY A 238 0.73 12.42 20.02
N TYR A 239 1.51 11.39 19.74
CA TYR A 239 1.04 10.01 19.67
C TYR A 239 1.87 9.08 20.54
N LYS A 240 1.19 8.22 21.29
CA LYS A 240 1.81 7.10 22.01
C LYS A 240 1.78 5.86 21.14
N VAL A 241 2.94 5.25 20.92
CA VAL A 241 3.11 4.05 20.10
C VAL A 241 3.24 2.85 21.03
N LYS A 242 2.25 1.94 20.99
CA LYS A 242 2.33 0.65 21.68
C LYS A 242 3.19 -0.31 20.84
N ARG A 243 4.23 -0.88 21.45
CA ARG A 243 5.12 -1.84 20.77
C ARG A 243 4.41 -3.17 20.58
N LEU A 244 4.70 -3.87 19.49
CA LEU A 244 4.23 -5.22 19.25
C LEU A 244 5.21 -6.17 19.95
N PRO A 245 4.78 -6.98 20.94
CA PRO A 245 5.69 -7.80 21.75
C PRO A 245 6.40 -8.88 20.92
N TRP A 246 5.69 -9.45 19.95
CA TRP A 246 6.21 -10.46 19.03
C TRP A 246 7.14 -9.89 17.95
N GLU A 247 7.38 -8.58 17.89
CA GLU A 247 8.16 -7.98 16.81
C GLU A 247 9.65 -8.17 17.03
N SER A 248 10.30 -8.95 16.16
CA SER A 248 11.74 -9.24 16.29
C SER A 248 12.60 -7.97 16.25
N ARG A 249 13.79 -8.05 16.85
CA ARG A 249 14.79 -6.96 16.78
C ARG A 249 15.14 -6.58 15.33
N SER A 250 15.18 -7.55 14.43
CA SER A 250 15.45 -7.32 13.00
C SER A 250 14.33 -6.52 12.35
N LEU A 251 13.06 -6.91 12.56
CA LEU A 251 11.90 -6.19 12.03
C LEU A 251 11.81 -4.76 12.56
N ARG A 252 12.04 -4.57 13.87
CA ARG A 252 12.12 -3.23 14.48
C ARG A 252 13.17 -2.35 13.81
N LYS A 253 14.36 -2.92 13.51
CA LYS A 253 15.45 -2.20 12.84
C LYS A 253 15.06 -1.81 11.41
N THR A 254 14.49 -2.73 10.64
CA THR A 254 14.02 -2.47 9.27
C THR A 254 12.99 -1.35 9.23
N LYS A 255 11.95 -1.41 10.08
CA LYS A 255 10.92 -0.37 10.19
C LYS A 255 11.49 0.98 10.61
N LYS A 256 12.43 1.00 11.57
CA LYS A 256 13.12 2.23 12.00
C LYS A 256 13.94 2.85 10.87
N ASN A 257 14.57 2.03 10.02
CA ASN A 257 15.32 2.52 8.87
C ASN A 257 14.40 3.15 7.81
N LEU A 258 13.26 2.51 7.52
CA LEU A 258 12.23 3.07 6.62
C LEU A 258 11.67 4.39 7.15
N ASP A 259 11.33 4.45 8.44
CA ASP A 259 10.82 5.68 9.06
C ASP A 259 11.86 6.82 9.00
N LYS A 260 13.15 6.50 9.21
CA LYS A 260 14.24 7.47 9.08
C LYS A 260 14.43 7.96 7.65
N ALA A 261 14.38 7.06 6.66
CA ALA A 261 14.52 7.42 5.25
C ALA A 261 13.39 8.36 4.81
N TYR A 262 12.14 8.03 5.16
CA TYR A 262 11.00 8.92 4.92
C TYR A 262 11.18 10.27 5.63
N GLN A 263 11.55 10.27 6.91
CA GLN A 263 11.73 11.50 7.67
C GLN A 263 12.81 12.39 7.04
N LYS A 264 13.89 11.82 6.51
CA LYS A 264 14.96 12.58 5.83
C LYS A 264 14.45 13.26 4.56
N SER A 265 13.60 12.59 3.78
CA SER A 265 13.06 13.14 2.52
C SER A 265 12.06 14.30 2.71
N LEU A 266 11.51 14.46 3.91
CA LEU A 266 10.58 15.55 4.19
C LEU A 266 11.26 16.92 4.17
N THR A 267 10.53 17.92 3.66
CA THR A 267 10.91 19.33 3.75
C THR A 267 10.91 19.82 5.20
N LYS A 268 11.65 20.89 5.51
CA LYS A 268 11.70 21.49 6.86
C LYS A 268 10.29 21.78 7.41
N ARG A 269 9.45 22.43 6.60
CA ARG A 269 8.05 22.74 6.93
C ARG A 269 7.22 21.49 7.21
N ALA A 270 7.43 20.39 6.47
CA ALA A 270 6.71 19.14 6.72
C ALA A 270 7.17 18.44 8.01
N LYS A 271 8.48 18.52 8.32
CA LYS A 271 9.05 18.01 9.58
C LYS A 271 8.44 18.73 10.78
N GLU A 272 8.37 20.06 10.74
CA GLU A 272 7.79 20.90 11.81
C GLU A 272 6.31 20.61 12.07
N ARG A 273 5.56 20.18 11.06
CA ARG A 273 4.13 19.81 11.19
C ARG A 273 3.92 18.38 11.66
N THR A 274 4.98 17.60 11.81
CA THR A 274 4.89 16.21 12.25
C THR A 274 4.79 16.15 13.77
N LEU A 275 3.64 15.69 14.28
CA LEU A 275 3.46 15.49 15.71
C LEU A 275 4.44 14.45 16.27
N PRO A 276 4.99 14.69 17.48
CA PRO A 276 5.92 13.78 18.13
C PRO A 276 5.27 12.43 18.41
N ARG A 277 6.10 11.38 18.34
CA ARG A 277 5.74 10.00 18.67
C ARG A 277 6.59 9.51 19.82
N THR A 278 5.96 9.18 20.93
CA THR A 278 6.61 8.60 22.10
C THR A 278 6.24 7.13 22.23
N VAL A 279 7.16 6.32 22.76
CA VAL A 279 6.88 4.91 23.03
C VAL A 279 6.00 4.83 24.27
N SER A 280 4.88 4.11 24.20
CA SER A 280 4.04 3.85 25.37
C SER A 280 4.74 2.88 26.32
N SER A 281 4.47 2.99 27.62
CA SER A 281 4.80 1.95 28.61
C SER A 281 4.18 0.62 28.22
N ASP A 282 2.91 0.67 27.81
CA ASP A 282 2.11 -0.53 27.55
C ASP A 282 2.44 -1.15 26.19
N LEU A 283 2.44 -2.48 26.17
CA LEU A 283 2.58 -3.27 24.96
C LEU A 283 1.23 -3.45 24.26
N SER A 284 1.28 -3.74 22.96
CA SER A 284 0.09 -4.03 22.16
C SER A 284 -0.31 -5.49 22.35
N GLU A 285 -1.57 -5.75 22.66
CA GLU A 285 -2.17 -7.10 22.77
C GLU A 285 -2.40 -7.78 21.41
N ARG A 286 -1.82 -7.24 20.33
CA ARG A 286 -2.10 -7.75 18.98
C ARG A 286 -1.16 -8.91 18.70
N GLU A 287 -1.71 -10.00 18.20
CA GLU A 287 -0.96 -11.18 17.76
C GLU A 287 -0.23 -10.94 16.42
N PRO A 288 0.80 -11.75 16.12
CA PRO A 288 1.45 -11.71 14.82
C PRO A 288 0.46 -12.09 13.70
N PRO A 289 0.41 -11.31 12.60
CA PRO A 289 -0.33 -11.71 11.40
C PRO A 289 0.08 -13.10 10.90
N HIS A 290 -0.89 -13.85 10.38
CA HIS A 290 -0.63 -15.16 9.77
C HIS A 290 0.29 -15.03 8.56
N GLY A 291 1.28 -15.93 8.46
CA GLY A 291 2.21 -15.98 7.33
C GLY A 291 3.29 -14.90 7.35
N LEU A 292 3.58 -14.30 8.51
CA LEU A 292 4.80 -13.52 8.65
C LEU A 292 6.04 -14.42 8.53
N PRO A 293 7.14 -13.92 7.93
CA PRO A 293 8.37 -14.69 7.86
C PRO A 293 9.01 -14.83 9.25
N ASP A 294 9.64 -15.96 9.53
CA ASP A 294 10.17 -16.31 10.87
C ASP A 294 11.10 -15.25 11.45
N TRP A 295 11.93 -14.64 10.60
CA TRP A 295 12.86 -13.59 11.05
C TRP A 295 12.15 -12.34 11.60
N ALA A 296 10.87 -12.14 11.28
CA ALA A 296 10.09 -10.97 11.69
C ALA A 296 9.43 -11.15 13.07
N VAL A 297 9.31 -12.39 13.54
CA VAL A 297 8.68 -12.73 14.81
C VAL A 297 9.78 -13.02 15.84
N GLU A 298 9.63 -12.46 17.04
CA GLU A 298 10.43 -12.80 18.20
C GLU A 298 9.84 -14.10 18.75
N ASN A 299 10.56 -15.22 18.61
CA ASN A 299 10.17 -16.47 19.26
C ASN A 299 10.24 -16.22 20.77
N CYS A 300 9.09 -16.07 21.42
CA CYS A 300 9.02 -16.11 22.87
C CYS A 300 9.32 -17.56 23.29
N ASN A 301 10.58 -17.84 23.60
CA ASN A 301 10.91 -18.95 24.50
C ASN A 301 10.63 -18.52 25.93
#